data_AF-A0A0G1QQ29-F1
#
_entry.id   AF-A0A0G1QQ29-F1
#
_cell.length_a   1.000
_cell.length_b   1.000
_cell.length_c   1.000
_cell.angle_alpha   90.00
_cell.angle_beta   90.00
_cell.angle_gamma   90.00
#
_symmetry.space_group_name_H-M   'P 1'
#
loop_
_entity.id
_entity.type
_entity.pdbx_description
1 polymer ?
#
loop_
_entity_poly.entity_id
_entity_poly.type
_entity_poly.pdbx_seq_one_letter_code
_entity_poly.pdbx_strand_id
1 'polypeptide(L)'
;MRSVRLTQDEKLAIKQRLIMEMRNNPVRKLSEHSLINWSHLLNVLTETKIKPMPAFLLILLLLGATGGTSALAEQALPGDILYPVKTGFNERIIDLLAVSANSQAEVDSKIAQRRLKEAEQLAEKLELNEHTQSRLIESFQKHANRVQDGTKEITAQNASRALEIISDFEASLQTHKQILTAISQGRDATTTELLNRFLSVLRSEHEDTKGQKEHSQNEVDKDKSPEMKTAAEGKLKSAENKIEEVTRYIENASSSQSTSGRVIKQEDVAEAQKRLQDARDLIAKGKLSFAAGNYGEAFSIFQEAKKTAQEAKLLIDAKMEFDDDRDVKEDEDNDDRDNGREDEDEPESSPRIHIEWDD
;
A
#
# COMPACT_ATOMS: atom_id res chain seq x y z
N MET A 1 33.58 -21.67 9.80
CA MET A 1 33.24 -20.75 10.91
C MET A 1 32.40 -21.51 11.93
N ARG A 2 32.84 -21.59 13.20
CA ARG A 2 32.08 -22.24 14.28
C ARG A 2 31.00 -21.27 14.77
N SER A 3 29.73 -21.64 14.66
CA SER A 3 28.62 -20.85 15.23
C SER A 3 28.61 -21.02 16.76
N VAL A 4 28.99 -19.98 17.49
CA VAL A 4 28.82 -19.95 18.95
C VAL A 4 27.33 -19.73 19.22
N ARG A 5 26.63 -20.77 19.65
CA ARG A 5 25.23 -20.70 20.11
C ARG A 5 25.23 -20.97 21.60
N LEU A 6 24.58 -20.10 22.36
CA LEU A 6 24.35 -20.31 23.78
C LEU A 6 23.52 -21.59 23.98
N THR A 7 23.99 -22.44 24.87
CA THR A 7 23.31 -23.64 25.31
C THR A 7 22.00 -23.27 26.04
N GLN A 8 21.09 -24.23 26.18
CA GLN A 8 19.84 -23.97 26.91
C GLN A 8 20.10 -23.61 28.38
N ASP A 9 21.12 -24.19 28.99
CA ASP A 9 21.50 -23.95 30.37
C ASP A 9 22.03 -22.52 30.57
N GLU A 10 22.84 -22.02 29.64
CA GLU A 10 23.31 -20.63 29.66
C GLU A 10 22.15 -19.64 29.51
N LYS A 11 21.18 -19.93 28.63
CA LYS A 11 19.97 -19.10 28.47
C LYS A 11 19.13 -19.08 29.75
N LEU A 12 18.97 -20.22 30.40
CA LEU A 12 18.26 -20.34 31.67
C LEU A 12 18.96 -19.57 32.79
N ALA A 13 20.28 -19.68 32.88
CA ALA A 13 21.09 -18.95 33.85
C ALA A 13 20.96 -17.42 33.67
N ILE A 14 21.02 -16.94 32.43
CA ILE A 14 20.83 -15.52 32.10
C ILE A 14 19.41 -15.05 32.49
N LYS A 15 18.38 -15.85 32.17
CA LYS A 15 16.98 -15.52 32.52
C LYS A 15 16.78 -15.42 34.02
N GLN A 16 17.35 -16.35 34.80
CA GLN A 16 17.26 -16.31 36.26
C GLN A 16 17.96 -15.08 36.85
N ARG A 17 19.14 -14.72 36.30
CA ARG A 17 19.87 -13.49 36.70
C ARG A 17 19.08 -12.22 36.40
N LEU A 18 18.44 -12.15 35.24
CA LEU A 18 17.60 -11.01 34.84
C LEU A 18 16.39 -10.85 35.76
N ILE A 19 15.71 -11.96 36.10
CA ILE A 19 14.56 -11.94 37.02
C ILE A 19 14.99 -11.50 38.43
N MET A 20 16.17 -11.94 38.89
CA MET A 20 16.74 -11.51 40.17
C MET A 20 17.01 -10.00 40.18
N GLU A 21 17.60 -9.47 39.10
CA GLU A 21 17.86 -8.04 38.95
C GLU A 21 16.56 -7.21 38.92
N MET A 22 15.56 -7.67 38.17
CA MET A 22 14.24 -7.01 38.09
C MET A 22 13.50 -7.02 39.44
N ARG A 23 13.74 -8.03 40.29
CA ARG A 23 13.20 -8.09 41.65
C ARG A 23 13.93 -7.15 42.62
N ASN A 24 15.24 -7.01 42.46
CA ASN A 24 16.07 -6.18 43.34
C ASN A 24 16.06 -4.69 42.94
N ASN A 25 15.69 -4.37 41.70
CA ASN A 25 15.50 -3.01 41.18
C ASN A 25 14.07 -2.80 40.65
N PRO A 26 13.03 -2.86 41.50
CA PRO A 26 11.66 -2.59 41.05
C PRO A 26 11.54 -1.12 40.62
N VAL A 27 11.10 -0.89 39.38
CA VAL A 27 10.82 0.45 38.86
C VAL A 27 9.78 1.12 39.77
N ARG A 28 10.16 2.28 40.32
CA ARG A 28 9.35 3.10 41.23
C ARG A 28 7.94 3.30 40.64
N LYS A 29 6.90 2.86 41.33
CA LYS A 29 5.53 3.31 41.04
C LYS A 29 5.45 4.80 41.36
N LEU A 30 5.23 5.62 40.33
CA LEU A 30 4.89 7.04 40.52
C LEU A 30 3.51 7.09 41.17
N SER A 31 3.44 7.65 42.37
CA SER A 31 2.21 7.93 43.09
C SER A 31 1.44 9.06 42.42
N GLU A 32 0.12 8.91 42.38
CA GLU A 32 -0.82 9.97 42.00
C GLU A 32 -0.72 11.20 42.93
N HIS A 33 -1.10 12.35 42.36
CA HIS A 33 -1.16 13.72 42.92
C HIS A 33 0.13 14.55 42.91
N SER A 34 0.31 15.28 41.80
CA SER A 34 0.63 16.70 41.82
C SER A 34 0.17 17.31 40.49
N LEU A 35 -0.84 18.19 40.55
CA LEU A 35 -1.24 19.00 39.40
C LEU A 35 -0.09 19.96 39.09
N ILE A 36 0.71 19.63 38.08
CA ILE A 36 1.80 20.48 37.62
C ILE A 36 1.18 21.73 36.98
N ASN A 37 1.39 22.88 37.62
CA ASN A 37 0.99 24.19 37.13
C ASN A 37 1.63 24.47 35.76
N TRP A 38 0.81 24.40 34.72
CA TRP A 38 1.19 24.55 33.30
C TRP A 38 1.67 25.96 32.92
N SER A 39 1.49 26.95 33.79
CA SER A 39 1.91 28.33 33.57
C SER A 39 3.44 28.51 33.55
N HIS A 40 4.21 27.60 34.17
CA HIS A 40 5.66 27.69 34.18
C HIS A 40 6.33 27.06 32.94
N LEU A 41 5.67 26.13 32.25
CA LEU A 41 6.20 25.56 31.00
C LEU A 41 6.10 26.54 29.82
N LEU A 42 5.10 27.43 29.83
CA LEU A 42 4.94 28.46 28.78
C LEU A 42 5.89 29.65 28.96
N ASN A 43 6.33 29.95 30.20
CA ASN A 43 7.24 31.08 30.45
C ASN A 43 8.73 30.76 30.22
N VAL A 44 9.11 29.51 29.96
CA VAL A 44 10.49 29.16 29.59
C VAL A 44 10.76 29.40 28.10
N LEU A 45 9.71 29.55 27.28
CA LEU A 45 9.81 29.77 25.83
C LEU A 45 9.92 31.25 25.41
N THR A 46 9.77 32.21 26.32
CA THR A 46 9.70 33.64 25.98
C THR A 46 10.93 34.47 26.37
N GLU A 47 11.85 33.95 27.19
CA GLU A 47 12.92 34.76 27.81
C GLU A 47 14.37 34.28 27.55
N THR A 48 14.59 33.26 26.71
CA THR A 48 15.96 32.86 26.33
C THR A 48 16.25 33.16 24.86
N LYS A 49 17.21 34.06 24.61
CA LYS A 49 17.80 34.34 23.28
C LYS A 49 18.69 33.19 22.78
N ILE A 50 18.23 31.94 22.89
CA ILE A 50 18.85 30.77 22.28
C ILE A 50 17.94 30.40 21.12
N LYS A 51 18.44 30.51 19.88
CA LYS A 51 17.70 30.11 18.68
C LYS A 51 17.13 28.70 18.92
N PRO A 52 15.81 28.44 18.81
CA PRO A 52 15.14 27.23 19.34
C PRO A 52 15.53 25.91 18.65
N MET A 53 16.40 25.95 17.65
CA MET A 53 16.75 24.81 16.79
C MET A 53 17.48 23.64 17.51
N PRO A 54 18.48 23.85 18.40
CA PRO A 54 19.19 22.73 19.00
C PRO A 54 18.42 22.06 20.13
N ALA A 55 17.58 22.80 20.86
CA ALA A 55 16.73 22.25 21.93
C ALA A 55 15.61 21.36 21.35
N PHE A 56 14.99 21.77 20.24
CA PHE A 56 14.00 20.96 19.53
C PHE A 56 14.62 19.68 18.93
N LEU A 57 15.82 19.78 18.35
CA LEU A 57 16.57 18.62 17.85
C LEU A 57 16.99 17.66 18.97
N LEU A 58 17.38 18.16 20.15
CA LEU A 58 17.68 17.34 21.33
C LEU A 58 16.45 16.62 21.87
N ILE A 59 15.29 17.29 21.88
CA ILE A 59 14.02 16.67 22.28
C ILE A 59 13.63 15.58 21.26
N LEU A 60 13.73 15.84 19.96
CA LEU A 60 13.52 14.83 18.91
C LEU A 60 14.50 13.65 19.02
N LEU A 61 15.77 13.91 19.33
CA LEU A 61 16.80 12.89 19.55
C LEU A 61 16.50 12.05 20.81
N LEU A 62 16.08 12.68 21.90
CA LEU A 62 15.71 12.03 23.16
C LEU A 62 14.42 11.23 23.04
N LEU A 63 13.44 11.69 22.25
CA LEU A 63 12.24 10.92 21.91
C LEU A 63 12.53 9.83 20.86
N GLY A 64 13.52 9.99 20.00
CA GLY A 64 14.00 8.95 19.07
C GLY A 64 14.71 7.78 19.76
N ALA A 65 15.31 8.02 20.94
CA ALA A 65 15.99 7.00 21.73
C ALA A 65 15.05 5.90 22.27
N THR A 66 13.73 6.09 22.22
CA THR A 66 12.74 5.06 22.58
C THR A 66 12.18 4.28 21.38
N GLY A 67 12.66 4.55 20.15
CA GLY A 67 12.27 3.83 18.92
C GLY A 67 10.85 4.10 18.41
N GLY A 68 9.99 4.74 19.22
CA GLY A 68 8.58 4.98 18.87
C GLY A 68 8.36 6.12 17.87
N THR A 69 9.15 7.19 17.91
CA THR A 69 8.92 8.38 17.05
C THR A 69 9.37 8.17 15.60
N SER A 70 10.39 7.36 15.34
CA SER A 70 10.79 7.03 13.96
C SER A 70 9.73 6.21 13.23
N ALA A 71 9.05 5.31 13.95
CA ALA A 71 7.95 4.51 13.41
C ALA A 71 6.69 5.36 13.14
N LEU A 72 6.38 6.32 14.01
CA LEU A 72 5.29 7.27 13.79
C LEU A 72 5.59 8.27 12.66
N ALA A 73 6.84 8.70 12.52
CA ALA A 73 7.26 9.58 11.43
C ALA A 73 7.09 8.93 10.05
N GLU A 74 7.18 7.60 9.95
CA GLU A 74 6.96 6.88 8.69
C GLU A 74 5.53 7.05 8.15
N GLN A 75 4.55 7.24 9.04
CA GLN A 75 3.14 7.47 8.69
C GLN A 75 2.79 8.96 8.52
N ALA A 76 3.72 9.86 8.82
CA ALA A 76 3.47 11.30 8.75
C ALA A 76 3.23 11.74 7.28
N LEU A 77 2.24 12.62 7.10
CA LEU A 77 1.88 13.28 5.85
C LEU A 77 2.44 14.71 5.77
N PRO A 78 2.59 15.28 4.56
CA PRO A 78 2.95 16.69 4.41
C PRO A 78 2.01 17.62 5.19
N GLY A 79 2.55 18.27 6.23
CA GLY A 79 1.76 19.10 7.16
C GLY A 79 1.87 18.62 8.60
N ASP A 80 2.14 17.34 8.81
CA ASP A 80 2.33 16.76 10.14
C ASP A 80 3.65 17.20 10.77
N ILE A 81 3.65 17.31 12.10
CA ILE A 81 4.81 17.72 12.91
C ILE A 81 6.03 16.81 12.68
N LEU A 82 5.80 15.52 12.42
CA LEU A 82 6.86 14.53 12.22
C LEU A 82 7.29 14.35 10.76
N TYR A 83 6.65 15.03 9.80
CA TYR A 83 7.01 14.93 8.38
C TYR A 83 8.46 15.40 8.07
N PRO A 84 9.00 16.44 8.72
CA PRO A 84 10.41 16.80 8.58
C PRO A 84 11.37 15.72 9.10
N VAL A 85 10.95 14.89 10.07
CA VAL A 85 11.76 13.76 10.55
C VAL A 85 11.79 12.65 9.51
N LYS A 86 10.65 12.36 8.89
CA LYS A 86 10.52 11.39 7.79
C LYS A 86 11.47 11.72 6.64
N THR A 87 11.34 12.94 6.12
CA THR A 87 12.06 13.38 4.91
C THR A 87 13.49 13.82 5.19
N GLY A 88 13.72 14.53 6.30
CA GLY A 88 15.03 15.10 6.63
C GLY A 88 15.99 14.14 7.32
N PHE A 89 15.47 13.11 8.00
CA PHE A 89 16.28 12.17 8.77
C PHE A 89 16.13 10.72 8.27
N ASN A 90 14.93 10.13 8.34
CA ASN A 90 14.74 8.71 8.03
C ASN A 90 15.13 8.39 6.58
N GLU A 91 14.54 9.10 5.62
CA GLU A 91 14.81 8.88 4.19
C GLU A 91 16.26 9.19 3.83
N ARG A 92 16.85 10.22 4.45
CA ARG A 92 18.27 10.56 4.23
C ARG A 92 19.22 9.48 4.74
N ILE A 93 18.91 8.82 5.85
CA ILE A 93 19.71 7.69 6.33
C ILE A 93 19.61 6.52 5.35
N ILE A 94 18.41 6.21 4.87
CA ILE A 94 18.22 5.12 3.90
C ILE A 94 18.97 5.43 2.59
N ASP A 95 18.89 6.67 2.10
CA ASP A 95 19.62 7.16 0.92
C ASP A 95 21.15 7.04 1.11
N LEU A 96 21.68 7.45 2.27
CA LEU A 96 23.11 7.33 2.58
C LEU A 96 23.60 5.88 2.68
N LEU A 97 22.73 4.94 3.04
CA LEU A 97 23.06 3.52 3.11
C LEU A 97 22.93 2.82 1.75
N ALA A 98 22.32 3.46 0.75
CA ALA A 98 22.11 2.92 -0.60
C ALA A 98 23.34 3.13 -1.49
N VAL A 99 24.44 2.44 -1.17
CA VAL A 99 25.77 2.71 -1.76
C VAL A 99 25.93 2.27 -3.24
N SER A 100 25.07 1.38 -3.74
CA SER A 100 25.14 0.88 -5.12
C SER A 100 24.06 1.51 -6.00
N ALA A 101 24.31 1.61 -7.31
CA ALA A 101 23.31 2.09 -8.27
C ALA A 101 21.98 1.31 -8.16
N ASN A 102 22.05 -0.02 -8.02
CA ASN A 102 20.87 -0.87 -7.78
C ASN A 102 20.09 -0.46 -6.54
N SER A 103 20.76 -0.40 -5.39
CA SER A 103 20.11 -0.01 -4.12
C SER A 103 19.57 1.41 -4.16
N GLN A 104 20.25 2.30 -4.87
CA GLN A 104 19.86 3.70 -4.99
C GLN A 104 18.57 3.83 -5.80
N ALA A 105 18.51 3.18 -6.96
CA ALA A 105 17.30 3.15 -7.79
C ALA A 105 16.11 2.49 -7.05
N GLU A 106 16.35 1.44 -6.26
CA GLU A 106 15.30 0.85 -5.41
C GLU A 106 14.79 1.80 -4.33
N VAL A 107 15.69 2.53 -3.65
CA VAL A 107 15.32 3.50 -2.62
C VAL A 107 14.55 4.66 -3.22
N ASP A 108 15.04 5.21 -4.34
CA ASP A 108 14.36 6.28 -5.07
C ASP A 108 12.97 5.84 -5.56
N SER A 109 12.85 4.61 -6.08
CA SER A 109 11.55 4.01 -6.44
C SER A 109 10.61 3.98 -5.24
N LYS A 110 11.07 3.52 -4.07
CA LYS A 110 10.24 3.45 -2.86
C LYS A 110 9.80 4.83 -2.39
N ILE A 111 10.67 5.83 -2.43
CA ILE A 111 10.31 7.19 -2.02
C ILE A 111 9.32 7.81 -3.01
N ALA A 112 9.50 7.63 -4.32
CA ALA A 112 8.54 8.08 -5.32
C ALA A 112 7.14 7.48 -5.09
N GLN A 113 7.06 6.16 -4.89
CA GLN A 113 5.80 5.47 -4.56
C GLN A 113 5.17 6.01 -3.27
N ARG A 114 6.00 6.32 -2.27
CA ARG A 114 5.53 6.91 -1.02
C ARG A 114 4.88 8.27 -1.23
N ARG A 115 5.40 9.12 -2.12
CA ARG A 115 4.79 10.42 -2.45
C ARG A 115 3.43 10.27 -3.14
N LEU A 116 3.27 9.23 -3.98
CA LEU A 116 1.97 8.89 -4.56
C LEU A 116 0.98 8.50 -3.46
N LYS A 117 1.38 7.62 -2.55
CA LYS A 117 0.56 7.22 -1.39
C LYS A 117 0.19 8.39 -0.48
N GLU A 118 1.13 9.31 -0.23
CA GLU A 118 0.85 10.52 0.57
C GLU A 118 -0.17 11.42 -0.13
N ALA A 119 -0.12 11.54 -1.46
CA ALA A 119 -1.11 12.28 -2.23
C ALA A 119 -2.51 11.62 -2.15
N GLU A 120 -2.57 10.30 -2.26
CA GLU A 120 -3.80 9.51 -2.11
C GLU A 120 -4.42 9.74 -0.72
N GLN A 121 -3.62 9.61 0.34
CA GLN A 121 -4.08 9.78 1.73
C GLN A 121 -4.54 11.21 2.02
N LEU A 122 -3.84 12.23 1.52
CA LEU A 122 -4.27 13.62 1.68
C LEU A 122 -5.55 13.92 0.90
N ALA A 123 -5.70 13.36 -0.30
CA ALA A 123 -6.91 13.52 -1.09
C ALA A 123 -8.12 12.83 -0.42
N GLU A 124 -7.90 11.65 0.16
CA GLU A 124 -8.91 10.91 0.92
C GLU A 124 -9.42 11.69 2.13
N LYS A 125 -8.49 12.30 2.88
CA LYS A 125 -8.77 13.13 4.06
C LYS A 125 -9.29 14.53 3.76
N LEU A 126 -9.39 14.93 2.48
CA LEU A 126 -9.73 16.29 2.06
C LEU A 126 -8.73 17.35 2.58
N GLU A 127 -7.46 16.95 2.75
CA GLU A 127 -6.37 17.81 3.25
C GLU A 127 -5.37 18.18 2.13
N LEU A 128 -5.58 17.66 0.91
CA LEU A 128 -4.78 18.01 -0.26
C LEU A 128 -5.04 19.47 -0.66
N ASN A 129 -3.99 20.28 -0.73
CA ASN A 129 -4.03 21.67 -1.15
C ASN A 129 -2.88 21.99 -2.12
N GLU A 130 -2.92 23.15 -2.76
CA GLU A 130 -1.91 23.56 -3.76
C GLU A 130 -0.46 23.40 -3.26
N HIS A 131 -0.19 23.80 -2.02
CA HIS A 131 1.16 23.76 -1.46
C HIS A 131 1.62 22.33 -1.15
N THR A 132 0.76 21.49 -0.55
CA THR A 132 1.12 20.08 -0.29
C THR A 132 1.24 19.29 -1.59
N GLN A 133 0.34 19.53 -2.54
CA GLN A 133 0.34 18.91 -3.87
C GLN A 133 1.61 19.26 -4.65
N SER A 134 2.01 20.53 -4.69
CA SER A 134 3.20 20.97 -5.44
C SER A 134 4.48 20.33 -4.88
N ARG A 135 4.62 20.28 -3.54
CA ARG A 135 5.78 19.63 -2.90
C ARG A 135 5.84 18.13 -3.14
N LEU A 136 4.69 17.46 -3.16
CA LEU A 136 4.62 16.03 -3.44
C LEU A 136 4.99 15.75 -4.90
N ILE A 137 4.51 16.55 -5.85
CA ILE A 137 4.88 16.43 -7.27
C ILE A 137 6.39 16.64 -7.45
N GLU A 138 6.95 17.71 -6.89
CA GLU A 138 8.39 18.01 -7.00
C GLU A 138 9.23 16.85 -6.43
N SER A 139 8.87 16.36 -5.24
CA SER A 139 9.56 15.24 -4.62
C SER A 139 9.41 13.95 -5.42
N PHE A 140 8.21 13.66 -5.93
CA PHE A 140 7.94 12.50 -6.77
C PHE A 140 8.82 12.53 -8.03
N GLN A 141 8.77 13.62 -8.78
CA GLN A 141 9.55 13.78 -10.02
C GLN A 141 11.05 13.67 -9.77
N LYS A 142 11.56 14.28 -8.69
CA LYS A 142 12.97 14.16 -8.32
C LYS A 142 13.40 12.69 -8.16
N HIS A 143 12.62 11.91 -7.43
CA HIS A 143 12.95 10.51 -7.19
C HIS A 143 12.68 9.64 -8.43
N ALA A 144 11.62 9.91 -9.19
CA ALA A 144 11.33 9.21 -10.44
C ALA A 144 12.44 9.40 -11.48
N ASN A 145 12.92 10.63 -11.67
CA ASN A 145 14.09 10.93 -12.51
C ASN A 145 15.34 10.18 -12.06
N ARG A 146 15.58 10.07 -10.74
CA ARG A 146 16.71 9.29 -10.20
C ARG A 146 16.56 7.79 -10.44
N VAL A 147 15.34 7.25 -10.42
CA VAL A 147 15.07 5.87 -10.84
C VAL A 147 15.44 5.70 -12.31
N GLN A 148 14.97 6.59 -13.18
CA GLN A 148 15.26 6.53 -14.62
C GLN A 148 16.77 6.59 -14.88
N ASP A 149 17.47 7.58 -14.33
CA ASP A 149 18.90 7.75 -14.54
C ASP A 149 19.71 6.59 -13.95
N GLY A 150 19.38 6.15 -12.73
CA GLY A 150 20.01 4.99 -12.11
C GLY A 150 19.79 3.72 -12.91
N THR A 151 18.59 3.50 -13.44
CA THR A 151 18.31 2.32 -14.28
C THR A 151 18.99 2.38 -15.64
N LYS A 152 19.21 3.56 -16.25
CA LYS A 152 20.04 3.71 -17.46
C LYS A 152 21.48 3.28 -17.19
N GLU A 153 22.04 3.69 -16.04
CA GLU A 153 23.39 3.31 -15.62
C GLU A 153 23.49 1.80 -15.36
N ILE A 154 22.49 1.23 -14.68
CA ILE A 154 22.44 -0.21 -14.40
C ILE A 154 22.32 -1.01 -15.70
N THR A 155 21.55 -0.56 -16.70
CA THR A 155 21.36 -1.30 -17.96
C THR A 155 22.68 -1.61 -18.65
N ALA A 156 23.65 -0.69 -18.61
CA ALA A 156 24.98 -0.90 -19.21
C ALA A 156 25.81 -1.99 -18.53
N GLN A 157 25.52 -2.30 -17.26
CA GLN A 157 26.27 -3.27 -16.46
C GLN A 157 25.51 -4.58 -16.24
N ASN A 158 24.18 -4.49 -16.12
CA ASN A 158 23.28 -5.57 -15.79
C ASN A 158 21.85 -5.23 -16.25
N ALA A 159 21.59 -5.44 -17.55
CA ALA A 159 20.30 -5.15 -18.17
C ALA A 159 19.12 -5.88 -17.49
N SER A 160 19.31 -7.11 -17.00
CA SER A 160 18.24 -7.85 -16.32
C SER A 160 17.87 -7.24 -14.98
N ARG A 161 18.85 -6.76 -14.21
CA ARG A 161 18.55 -6.03 -12.96
C ARG A 161 17.85 -4.71 -13.24
N ALA A 162 18.28 -3.96 -14.25
CA ALA A 162 17.60 -2.72 -14.65
C ALA A 162 16.16 -2.99 -15.08
N LEU A 163 15.93 -4.02 -15.89
CA LEU A 163 14.60 -4.44 -16.35
C LEU A 163 13.67 -4.79 -15.18
N GLU A 164 14.18 -5.46 -14.15
CA GLU A 164 13.40 -5.76 -12.94
C GLU A 164 12.98 -4.48 -12.21
N ILE A 165 13.92 -3.58 -11.91
CA ILE A 165 13.63 -2.33 -11.18
C ILE A 165 12.61 -1.49 -11.96
N ILE A 166 12.85 -1.27 -13.25
CA ILE A 166 11.99 -0.42 -14.07
C ILE A 166 10.60 -1.04 -14.29
N SER A 167 10.50 -2.38 -14.36
CA SER A 167 9.20 -3.08 -14.46
C SER A 167 8.40 -2.98 -13.18
N ASP A 168 9.05 -3.08 -12.02
CA ASP A 168 8.40 -2.94 -10.72
C ASP A 168 7.95 -1.48 -10.50
N PHE A 169 8.77 -0.51 -10.92
CA PHE A 169 8.43 0.90 -10.86
C PHE A 169 7.24 1.22 -11.78
N GLU A 170 7.28 0.83 -13.06
CA GLU A 170 6.18 0.99 -14.03
C GLU A 170 4.86 0.42 -13.48
N ALA A 171 4.90 -0.79 -12.95
CA ALA A 171 3.72 -1.44 -12.38
C ALA A 171 3.13 -0.63 -11.22
N SER A 172 3.98 -0.09 -10.35
CA SER A 172 3.53 0.74 -9.24
C SER A 172 2.94 2.08 -9.72
N LEU A 173 3.55 2.73 -10.71
CA LEU A 173 2.99 3.96 -11.32
C LEU A 173 1.59 3.70 -11.90
N GLN A 174 1.41 2.59 -12.60
CA GLN A 174 0.11 2.19 -13.15
C GLN A 174 -0.94 1.98 -12.04
N THR A 175 -0.58 1.30 -10.95
CA THR A 175 -1.48 1.08 -9.81
C THR A 175 -1.90 2.39 -9.16
N HIS A 176 -0.94 3.25 -8.80
CA HIS A 176 -1.24 4.55 -8.19
C HIS A 176 -2.03 5.47 -9.12
N LYS A 177 -1.81 5.39 -10.45
CA LYS A 177 -2.61 6.12 -11.44
C LYS A 177 -4.08 5.69 -11.39
N GLN A 178 -4.36 4.40 -11.26
CA GLN A 178 -5.73 3.88 -11.14
C GLN A 178 -6.37 4.36 -9.84
N ILE A 179 -5.66 4.28 -8.71
CA ILE A 179 -6.15 4.72 -7.40
C ILE A 179 -6.46 6.22 -7.42
N LEU A 180 -5.52 7.07 -7.83
CA LEU A 180 -5.73 8.52 -7.91
C LEU A 180 -6.87 8.91 -8.87
N THR A 181 -7.07 8.14 -9.95
CA THR A 181 -8.21 8.33 -10.86
C THR A 181 -9.54 7.96 -10.21
N ALA A 182 -9.57 6.87 -9.43
CA ALA A 182 -10.76 6.48 -8.67
C ALA A 182 -11.09 7.52 -7.59
N ILE A 183 -10.07 7.98 -6.85
CA ILE A 183 -10.23 9.03 -5.84
C ILE A 183 -10.78 10.30 -6.47
N SER A 184 -10.32 10.72 -7.66
CA SER A 184 -10.76 11.97 -8.29
C SER A 184 -12.23 12.00 -8.71
N GLN A 185 -12.84 10.84 -9.00
CA GLN A 185 -14.24 10.75 -9.47
C GLN A 185 -15.29 11.11 -8.39
N GLY A 186 -14.90 11.14 -7.11
CA GLY A 186 -15.79 11.41 -5.98
C GLY A 186 -15.47 12.67 -5.19
N ARG A 187 -14.72 13.63 -5.76
CA ARG A 187 -14.21 14.80 -5.03
C ARG A 187 -14.78 16.11 -5.56
N ASP A 188 -14.64 17.17 -4.75
CA ASP A 188 -15.00 18.52 -5.17
C ASP A 188 -14.13 18.99 -6.35
N ALA A 189 -14.55 20.06 -7.03
CA ALA A 189 -13.88 20.57 -8.22
C ALA A 189 -12.41 20.97 -7.96
N THR A 190 -12.11 21.54 -6.80
CA THR A 190 -10.76 22.00 -6.44
C THR A 190 -9.82 20.81 -6.22
N THR A 191 -10.24 19.83 -5.42
CA THR A 191 -9.48 18.60 -5.18
C THR A 191 -9.31 17.80 -6.47
N THR A 192 -10.34 17.75 -7.32
CA THR A 192 -10.27 17.11 -8.64
C THR A 192 -9.23 17.77 -9.54
N GLU A 193 -9.17 19.10 -9.55
CA GLU A 193 -8.17 19.85 -10.32
C GLU A 193 -6.74 19.57 -9.84
N LEU A 194 -6.53 19.57 -8.52
CA LEU A 194 -5.26 19.22 -7.87
C LEU A 194 -4.78 17.81 -8.23
N LEU A 195 -5.69 16.83 -8.18
CA LEU A 195 -5.43 15.44 -8.56
C LEU A 195 -5.14 15.30 -10.05
N ASN A 196 -5.86 16.03 -10.91
CA ASN A 196 -5.64 15.99 -12.36
C ASN A 196 -4.25 16.51 -12.76
N ARG A 197 -3.73 17.55 -12.07
CA ARG A 197 -2.33 17.98 -12.21
C ARG A 197 -1.37 16.85 -11.86
N PHE A 198 -1.61 16.15 -10.75
CA PHE A 198 -0.80 15.01 -10.32
C PHE A 198 -0.84 13.86 -11.34
N LEU A 199 -2.04 13.49 -11.79
CA LEU A 199 -2.27 12.45 -12.80
C LEU A 199 -1.60 12.78 -14.14
N SER A 200 -1.51 14.05 -14.52
CA SER A 200 -0.79 14.48 -15.72
C SER A 200 0.71 14.14 -15.63
N VAL A 201 1.34 14.48 -14.51
CA VAL A 201 2.75 14.16 -14.23
C VAL A 201 2.96 12.64 -14.22
N LEU A 202 2.07 11.91 -13.55
CA LEU A 202 2.17 10.46 -13.45
C LEU A 202 2.00 9.75 -14.80
N ARG A 203 1.15 10.28 -15.69
CA ARG A 203 1.01 9.76 -17.06
C ARG A 203 2.29 9.97 -17.87
N SER A 204 2.90 11.16 -17.80
CA SER A 204 4.19 11.43 -18.46
C SER A 204 5.26 10.47 -17.96
N GLU A 205 5.40 10.35 -16.64
CA GLU A 205 6.40 9.49 -16.02
C GLU A 205 6.21 8.00 -16.37
N HIS A 206 4.96 7.54 -16.43
CA HIS A 206 4.64 6.18 -16.85
C HIS A 206 5.06 5.89 -18.30
N GLU A 207 4.81 6.82 -19.23
CA GLU A 207 5.24 6.65 -20.63
C GLU A 207 6.77 6.67 -20.78
N ASP A 208 7.46 7.56 -20.07
CA ASP A 208 8.94 7.60 -20.08
C ASP A 208 9.53 6.32 -19.50
N THR A 209 8.97 5.85 -18.37
CA THR A 209 9.34 4.57 -17.73
C THR A 209 9.11 3.39 -18.67
N LYS A 210 7.99 3.38 -19.40
CA LYS A 210 7.68 2.33 -20.38
C LYS A 210 8.69 2.30 -21.52
N GLY A 211 9.05 3.45 -22.09
CA GLY A 211 10.08 3.54 -23.14
C GLY A 211 11.44 3.03 -22.66
N GLN A 212 11.81 3.35 -21.41
CA GLN A 212 13.04 2.85 -20.82
C GLN A 212 13.00 1.33 -20.53
N LYS A 213 11.86 0.82 -20.07
CA LYS A 213 11.65 -0.62 -19.89
C LYS A 213 11.82 -1.36 -21.21
N GLU A 214 11.24 -0.86 -22.30
CA GLU A 214 11.40 -1.45 -23.64
C GLU A 214 12.87 -1.50 -24.06
N HIS A 215 13.65 -0.45 -23.77
CA HIS A 215 15.09 -0.45 -24.03
C HIS A 215 15.83 -1.54 -23.22
N SER A 216 15.64 -1.59 -21.90
CA SER A 216 16.27 -2.62 -21.05
C SER A 216 15.83 -4.03 -21.44
N GLN A 217 14.57 -4.21 -21.79
CA GLN A 217 13.99 -5.46 -22.28
C GLN A 217 14.70 -5.93 -23.55
N ASN A 218 14.89 -5.04 -24.53
CA ASN A 218 15.60 -5.37 -25.77
C ASN A 218 17.07 -5.78 -25.54
N GLU A 219 17.75 -5.18 -24.55
CA GLU A 219 19.12 -5.57 -24.21
C GLU A 219 19.16 -6.93 -23.50
N VAL A 220 18.20 -7.20 -22.61
CA VAL A 220 18.04 -8.51 -21.98
C VAL A 220 17.79 -9.59 -23.02
N ASP A 221 16.85 -9.38 -23.96
CA ASP A 221 16.45 -10.39 -24.93
C ASP A 221 17.58 -10.88 -25.85
N LYS A 222 18.58 -10.02 -26.08
CA LYS A 222 19.77 -10.35 -26.88
C LYS A 222 20.79 -11.18 -26.10
N ASP A 223 20.72 -11.22 -24.78
CA ASP A 223 21.69 -11.89 -23.93
C ASP A 223 21.49 -13.42 -23.96
N LYS A 224 22.51 -14.12 -24.47
CA LYS A 224 22.57 -15.59 -24.55
C LYS A 224 23.68 -16.18 -23.69
N SER A 225 24.20 -15.40 -22.74
CA SER A 225 25.30 -15.81 -21.86
C SER A 225 24.92 -16.98 -20.94
N PRO A 226 25.91 -17.76 -20.45
CA PRO A 226 25.69 -18.77 -19.41
C PRO A 226 25.12 -18.18 -18.10
N GLU A 227 25.51 -16.95 -17.77
CA GLU A 227 24.97 -16.20 -16.63
C GLU A 227 23.48 -15.94 -16.82
N MET A 228 23.07 -15.47 -18.01
CA MET A 228 21.67 -15.27 -18.35
C MET A 228 20.88 -16.58 -18.35
N LYS A 229 21.47 -17.69 -18.80
CA LYS A 229 20.85 -19.01 -18.68
C LYS A 229 20.49 -19.34 -17.23
N THR A 230 21.45 -19.14 -16.32
CA THR A 230 21.24 -19.38 -14.88
C THR A 230 20.17 -18.45 -14.31
N ALA A 231 20.16 -17.19 -14.72
CA ALA A 231 19.14 -16.22 -14.32
C ALA A 231 17.74 -16.64 -14.80
N ALA A 232 17.62 -17.07 -16.06
CA ALA A 232 16.37 -17.55 -16.65
C ALA A 232 15.85 -18.81 -15.95
N GLU A 233 16.71 -19.76 -15.60
CA GLU A 233 16.34 -20.94 -14.79
C GLU A 233 15.80 -20.54 -13.40
N GLY A 234 16.47 -19.60 -12.73
CA GLY A 234 16.01 -19.05 -11.46
C GLY A 234 14.65 -18.34 -11.60
N LYS A 235 14.45 -17.59 -12.68
CA LYS A 235 13.21 -16.86 -12.96
C LYS A 235 12.06 -17.81 -13.28
N LEU A 236 12.31 -18.86 -14.07
CA LEU A 236 11.37 -19.94 -14.35
C LEU A 236 10.87 -20.56 -13.04
N LYS A 237 11.80 -20.98 -12.17
CA LYS A 237 11.44 -21.58 -10.88
C LYS A 237 10.62 -20.62 -10.01
N SER A 238 10.99 -19.33 -9.98
CA SER A 238 10.22 -18.32 -9.25
C SER A 238 8.81 -18.15 -9.81
N ALA A 239 8.65 -18.19 -11.13
CA ALA A 239 7.36 -18.03 -11.79
C ALA A 239 6.46 -19.26 -11.58
N GLU A 240 7.01 -20.47 -11.70
CA GLU A 240 6.30 -21.72 -11.40
C GLU A 240 5.81 -21.78 -9.96
N ASN A 241 6.69 -21.44 -8.99
CA ASN A 241 6.30 -21.36 -7.58
C ASN A 241 5.17 -20.34 -7.35
N LYS A 242 5.20 -19.20 -8.06
CA LYS A 242 4.15 -18.17 -7.94
C LYS A 242 2.83 -18.64 -8.53
N ILE A 243 2.86 -19.30 -9.69
CA ILE A 243 1.68 -19.90 -10.30
C ILE A 243 1.08 -20.95 -9.38
N GLU A 244 1.89 -21.79 -8.74
CA GLU A 244 1.39 -22.81 -7.78
C GLU A 244 0.81 -22.18 -6.50
N GLU A 245 1.45 -21.16 -5.94
CA GLU A 245 0.90 -20.36 -4.83
C GLU A 245 -0.48 -19.81 -5.19
N VAL A 246 -0.60 -19.16 -6.35
CA VAL A 246 -1.84 -18.50 -6.78
C VAL A 246 -2.91 -19.51 -7.20
N THR A 247 -2.54 -20.64 -7.78
CA THR A 247 -3.47 -21.75 -8.06
C THR A 247 -4.18 -22.19 -6.78
N ARG A 248 -3.41 -22.51 -5.73
CA ARG A 248 -3.97 -22.90 -4.42
C ARG A 248 -4.80 -21.79 -3.79
N TYR A 249 -4.36 -20.55 -3.97
CA TYR A 249 -5.09 -19.39 -3.46
C TYR A 249 -6.50 -19.29 -4.07
N ILE A 250 -6.60 -19.37 -5.40
CA ILE A 250 -7.87 -19.30 -6.13
C ILE A 250 -8.74 -20.52 -5.81
N GLU A 251 -8.16 -21.72 -5.69
CA GLU A 251 -8.90 -22.93 -5.29
C GLU A 251 -9.52 -22.80 -3.89
N ASN A 252 -8.76 -22.28 -2.92
CA ASN A 252 -9.24 -22.02 -1.57
C ASN A 252 -10.31 -20.93 -1.54
N ALA A 253 -10.15 -19.88 -2.33
CA ALA A 253 -11.12 -18.80 -2.48
C ALA A 253 -12.44 -19.33 -3.07
N SER A 254 -12.36 -20.19 -4.09
CA SER A 254 -13.52 -20.84 -4.72
C SER A 254 -14.23 -21.80 -3.77
N SER A 255 -13.48 -22.47 -2.88
CA SER A 255 -14.01 -23.47 -1.95
C SER A 255 -14.52 -22.86 -0.63
N SER A 256 -14.16 -21.61 -0.31
CA SER A 256 -14.55 -20.93 0.94
C SER A 256 -15.98 -20.40 0.96
N GLN A 257 -16.82 -20.83 0.02
CA GLN A 257 -18.23 -20.48 -0.15
C GLN A 257 -19.11 -20.76 1.08
N SER A 258 -18.59 -21.34 2.17
CA SER A 258 -19.43 -21.95 3.20
C SER A 258 -19.25 -21.49 4.65
N THR A 259 -18.23 -20.69 5.01
CA THR A 259 -17.93 -20.47 6.45
C THR A 259 -17.91 -19.01 6.91
N SER A 260 -17.87 -18.03 6.01
CA SER A 260 -17.73 -16.61 6.41
C SER A 260 -18.69 -15.64 5.72
N GLY A 261 -19.76 -16.12 5.07
CA GLY A 261 -20.78 -15.26 4.44
C GLY A 261 -20.32 -14.51 3.18
N ARG A 262 -19.01 -14.41 2.91
CA ARG A 262 -18.48 -13.81 1.68
C ARG A 262 -18.68 -14.74 0.48
N VAL A 263 -19.50 -14.29 -0.47
CA VAL A 263 -19.69 -14.98 -1.75
C VAL A 263 -18.77 -14.34 -2.78
N ILE A 264 -17.62 -14.97 -3.05
CA ILE A 264 -16.84 -14.61 -4.24
C ILE A 264 -17.66 -15.04 -5.46
N LYS A 265 -18.02 -14.09 -6.32
CA LYS A 265 -18.82 -14.41 -7.51
C LYS A 265 -18.03 -15.34 -8.41
N GLN A 266 -18.72 -16.35 -8.97
CA GLN A 266 -18.12 -17.32 -9.89
C GLN A 266 -17.44 -16.64 -11.09
N GLU A 267 -17.94 -15.47 -11.49
CA GLU A 267 -17.39 -14.62 -12.54
C GLU A 267 -16.00 -14.07 -12.19
N ASP A 268 -15.79 -13.59 -10.96
CA ASP A 268 -14.50 -13.06 -10.50
C ASP A 268 -13.44 -14.19 -10.39
N VAL A 269 -13.87 -15.39 -9.98
CA VAL A 269 -13.02 -16.60 -10.00
C VAL A 269 -12.62 -16.95 -11.43
N ALA A 270 -13.56 -16.89 -12.39
CA ALA A 270 -13.28 -17.21 -13.79
C ALA A 270 -12.28 -16.23 -14.42
N GLU A 271 -12.37 -14.94 -14.08
CA GLU A 271 -11.41 -13.93 -14.55
C GLU A 271 -10.00 -14.18 -13.99
N ALA A 272 -9.88 -14.46 -12.69
CA ALA A 272 -8.60 -14.81 -12.08
C ALA A 272 -8.00 -16.10 -12.67
N GLN A 273 -8.84 -17.12 -12.93
CA GLN A 273 -8.41 -18.36 -13.60
C GLN A 273 -7.92 -18.12 -15.02
N LYS A 274 -8.58 -17.23 -15.79
CA LYS A 274 -8.12 -16.83 -17.11
C LYS A 274 -6.74 -16.17 -17.04
N ARG A 275 -6.55 -15.23 -16.11
CA ARG A 275 -5.24 -14.57 -15.93
C ARG A 275 -4.16 -15.56 -15.50
N LEU A 276 -4.49 -16.55 -14.66
CA LEU A 276 -3.58 -17.62 -14.30
C LEU A 276 -3.24 -18.53 -15.50
N GLN A 277 -4.18 -18.73 -16.43
CA GLN A 277 -3.91 -19.45 -17.66
C GLN A 277 -2.95 -18.67 -18.57
N ASP A 278 -3.12 -17.35 -18.71
CA ASP A 278 -2.17 -16.50 -19.45
C ASP A 278 -0.73 -16.67 -18.89
N ALA A 279 -0.58 -16.74 -17.56
CA ALA A 279 0.72 -16.98 -16.93
C ALA A 279 1.32 -18.34 -17.33
N ARG A 280 0.50 -19.40 -17.39
CA ARG A 280 0.96 -20.75 -17.80
C ARG A 280 1.36 -20.78 -19.27
N ASP A 281 0.64 -20.08 -20.13
CA ASP A 281 0.95 -19.96 -21.55
C ASP A 281 2.28 -19.21 -21.75
N LEU A 282 2.54 -18.17 -20.95
CA LEU A 282 3.83 -17.50 -20.90
C LEU A 282 4.95 -18.46 -20.45
N ILE A 283 4.76 -19.29 -19.42
CA ILE A 283 5.76 -20.32 -19.05
C ILE A 283 6.07 -21.25 -20.22
N ALA A 284 5.05 -21.72 -20.95
CA ALA A 284 5.25 -22.57 -22.10
C ALA A 284 6.06 -21.87 -23.20
N LYS A 285 5.72 -20.61 -23.52
CA LYS A 285 6.45 -19.78 -24.48
C LYS A 285 7.91 -19.56 -24.05
N GLY A 286 8.14 -19.22 -22.79
CA GLY A 286 9.48 -19.00 -22.25
C GLY A 286 10.33 -20.27 -22.27
N LYS A 287 9.73 -21.45 -22.00
CA LYS A 287 10.43 -22.75 -22.12
C LYS A 287 10.85 -23.04 -23.56
N LEU A 288 10.06 -22.65 -24.56
CA LEU A 288 10.44 -22.76 -25.96
C LEU A 288 11.63 -21.85 -26.30
N SER A 289 11.59 -20.57 -25.90
CA SER A 289 12.73 -19.64 -26.08
C SER A 289 13.98 -20.14 -25.36
N PHE A 290 13.84 -20.69 -24.15
CA PHE A 290 14.94 -21.26 -23.38
C PHE A 290 15.57 -22.46 -24.10
N ALA A 291 14.76 -23.38 -24.60
CA ALA A 291 15.22 -24.55 -25.36
C ALA A 291 15.91 -24.15 -26.68
N ALA A 292 15.52 -23.03 -27.28
CA ALA A 292 16.16 -22.46 -28.46
C ALA A 292 17.48 -21.71 -28.15
N GLY A 293 17.88 -21.61 -26.89
CA GLY A 293 19.09 -20.88 -26.46
C GLY A 293 18.91 -19.36 -26.39
N ASN A 294 17.68 -18.85 -26.49
CA ASN A 294 17.35 -17.43 -26.29
C ASN A 294 17.08 -17.19 -24.80
N TYR A 295 18.13 -17.21 -23.98
CA TYR A 295 18.00 -17.16 -22.52
C TYR A 295 17.45 -15.83 -22.01
N GLY A 296 17.86 -14.71 -22.61
CA GLY A 296 17.32 -13.39 -22.32
C GLY A 296 15.82 -13.28 -22.55
N GLU A 297 15.37 -13.66 -23.74
CA GLU A 297 13.94 -13.71 -24.09
C GLU A 297 13.16 -14.61 -23.13
N ALA A 298 13.72 -15.78 -22.81
CA ALA A 298 13.12 -16.68 -21.83
C ALA A 298 13.01 -16.03 -20.44
N PHE A 299 14.07 -15.37 -19.96
CA PHE A 299 14.08 -14.66 -18.68
C PHE A 299 12.93 -13.64 -18.60
N SER A 300 12.79 -12.81 -19.63
CA SER A 300 11.75 -11.78 -19.66
C SER A 300 10.35 -12.37 -19.72
N ILE A 301 10.14 -13.41 -20.52
CA ILE A 301 8.85 -14.12 -20.56
C ILE A 301 8.52 -14.76 -19.21
N PHE A 302 9.50 -15.36 -18.51
CA PHE A 302 9.28 -15.90 -17.16
C PHE A 302 9.00 -14.81 -16.12
N GLN A 303 9.63 -13.65 -16.25
CA GLN A 303 9.32 -12.48 -15.43
C GLN A 303 7.87 -12.03 -15.62
N GLU A 304 7.42 -11.94 -16.88
CA GLU A 304 6.06 -11.59 -17.23
C GLU A 304 5.07 -12.63 -16.69
N ALA A 305 5.36 -13.93 -16.85
CA ALA A 305 4.54 -15.01 -16.30
C ALA A 305 4.36 -14.87 -14.77
N LYS A 306 5.43 -14.56 -14.03
CA LYS A 306 5.36 -14.33 -12.58
C LYS A 306 4.45 -13.14 -12.25
N LYS A 307 4.57 -12.03 -12.99
CA LYS A 307 3.74 -10.83 -12.79
C LYS A 307 2.27 -11.12 -13.08
N THR A 308 1.98 -11.77 -14.20
CA THR A 308 0.64 -12.19 -14.59
C THR A 308 -0.02 -13.11 -13.56
N ALA A 309 0.74 -14.06 -12.98
CA ALA A 309 0.24 -14.88 -11.88
C ALA A 309 -0.08 -14.03 -10.63
N GLN A 310 0.77 -13.05 -10.29
CA GLN A 310 0.51 -12.17 -9.16
C GLN A 310 -0.73 -11.28 -9.38
N GLU A 311 -0.97 -10.79 -10.60
CA GLU A 311 -2.18 -10.05 -10.94
C GLU A 311 -3.45 -10.89 -10.75
N ALA A 312 -3.41 -12.19 -11.09
CA ALA A 312 -4.53 -13.09 -10.84
C ALA A 312 -4.89 -13.19 -9.36
N LYS A 313 -3.89 -13.17 -8.47
CA LYS A 313 -4.10 -13.12 -7.01
C LYS A 313 -4.73 -11.80 -6.58
N LEU A 314 -4.21 -10.69 -7.07
CA LEU A 314 -4.69 -9.34 -6.73
C LEU A 314 -6.15 -9.13 -7.18
N LEU A 315 -6.57 -9.73 -8.30
CA LEU A 315 -7.97 -9.69 -8.73
C LEU A 315 -8.91 -10.31 -7.70
N ILE A 316 -8.52 -11.42 -7.08
CA ILE A 316 -9.31 -12.03 -5.99
C ILE A 316 -9.25 -11.17 -4.73
N ASP A 317 -8.07 -10.66 -4.36
CA ASP A 317 -7.88 -9.84 -3.15
C ASP A 317 -8.74 -8.57 -3.19
N ALA A 318 -8.68 -7.82 -4.29
CA ALA A 318 -9.46 -6.60 -4.45
C ALA A 318 -10.97 -6.86 -4.34
N LYS A 319 -11.45 -7.98 -4.88
CA LYS A 319 -12.88 -8.32 -4.83
C LYS A 319 -13.36 -8.73 -3.44
N MET A 320 -12.49 -9.36 -2.64
CA MET A 320 -12.80 -9.65 -1.25
C MET A 320 -12.84 -8.40 -0.35
N GLU A 321 -12.10 -7.35 -0.70
CA GLU A 321 -12.06 -6.09 0.06
C GLU A 321 -13.21 -5.14 -0.33
N PHE A 322 -13.63 -5.12 -1.60
CA PHE A 322 -14.71 -4.24 -2.09
C PHE A 322 -16.16 -4.74 -1.84
N ASP A 323 -16.36 -5.99 -1.44
CA ASP A 323 -17.70 -6.47 -1.06
C ASP A 323 -18.05 -6.17 0.41
N ASP A 324 -17.10 -5.70 1.24
CA ASP A 324 -17.39 -5.25 2.62
C ASP A 324 -18.14 -3.90 2.67
N ASP A 325 -17.97 -3.06 1.64
CA ASP A 325 -18.59 -1.72 1.57
C ASP A 325 -19.95 -1.68 0.85
N ARG A 326 -20.39 -2.80 0.24
CA ARG A 326 -21.67 -2.85 -0.50
C ARG A 326 -22.83 -3.47 0.26
N ASP A 327 -22.58 -4.18 1.35
CA ASP A 327 -23.63 -4.78 2.19
C ASP A 327 -24.11 -3.86 3.34
N VAL A 328 -23.75 -2.57 3.34
CA VAL A 328 -24.21 -1.59 4.37
C VAL A 328 -25.15 -0.50 3.80
N LYS A 329 -25.61 -0.61 2.55
CA LYS A 329 -26.55 0.37 1.98
C LYS A 329 -27.66 -0.23 1.12
N GLU A 330 -28.30 -1.30 1.59
CA GLU A 330 -29.66 -1.67 1.16
C GLU A 330 -30.41 -2.28 2.34
N ASP A 331 -30.67 -1.49 3.39
CA ASP A 331 -31.66 -1.81 4.43
C ASP A 331 -32.01 -0.54 5.23
N GLU A 332 -32.37 0.55 4.55
CA GLU A 332 -33.06 1.70 5.16
C GLU A 332 -33.72 2.49 4.03
N ASP A 333 -34.95 2.09 3.67
CA ASP A 333 -36.04 2.98 3.20
C ASP A 333 -37.23 2.16 2.68
N ASN A 334 -38.11 1.78 3.61
CA ASN A 334 -39.55 1.52 3.47
C ASN A 334 -40.02 0.95 4.83
N ASP A 335 -40.93 1.51 5.62
CA ASP A 335 -41.95 2.51 5.35
C ASP A 335 -42.46 2.94 6.75
N ASP A 336 -41.90 4.00 7.34
CA ASP A 336 -42.53 4.67 8.49
C ASP A 336 -43.64 5.57 7.95
N ARG A 337 -44.86 5.03 7.92
CA ARG A 337 -46.08 5.83 7.79
C ARG A 337 -46.90 5.73 9.07
N ASP A 338 -46.52 6.55 10.05
CA ASP A 338 -47.47 7.10 10.99
C ASP A 338 -48.19 8.28 10.31
N ASN A 339 -49.49 8.14 10.12
CA ASN A 339 -50.39 9.28 9.94
C ASN A 339 -51.73 8.89 10.55
N GLY A 340 -51.93 9.30 11.81
CA GLY A 340 -53.25 9.37 12.43
C GLY A 340 -54.15 10.43 11.79
N ARG A 341 -55.45 10.30 12.13
CA ARG A 341 -56.68 11.07 11.79
C ARG A 341 -57.61 10.22 10.93
N GLU A 342 -58.93 10.18 11.13
CA GLU A 342 -59.86 10.84 12.04
C GLU A 342 -61.17 10.03 11.95
N ASP A 343 -62.04 10.23 12.93
CA ASP A 343 -63.34 9.60 13.09
C ASP A 343 -64.25 9.76 11.86
N GLU A 344 -65.01 8.70 11.52
CA GLU A 344 -66.30 8.80 10.82
C GLU A 344 -67.14 7.54 11.13
N ASP A 345 -67.85 7.61 12.26
CA ASP A 345 -69.12 6.92 12.47
C ASP A 345 -70.16 7.51 11.51
N GLU A 346 -70.87 6.68 10.72
CA GLU A 346 -72.29 6.84 10.36
C GLU A 346 -72.83 5.63 9.56
N PRO A 347 -74.17 5.40 9.49
CA PRO A 347 -74.76 4.16 10.01
C PRO A 347 -75.75 3.50 9.02
N GLU A 348 -76.61 2.63 9.58
CA GLU A 348 -77.91 2.15 9.07
C GLU A 348 -77.96 0.74 8.44
N SER A 349 -78.16 -0.24 9.32
CA SER A 349 -79.09 -1.33 9.06
C SER A 349 -80.40 -1.04 9.81
N SER A 350 -81.48 -0.80 9.07
CA SER A 350 -82.79 -0.37 9.57
C SER A 350 -83.52 -1.46 10.36
N PRO A 351 -84.23 -1.13 11.46
CA PRO A 351 -85.29 -1.97 12.00
C PRO A 351 -86.65 -1.57 11.40
N ARG A 352 -87.37 -2.54 10.81
CA ARG A 352 -88.79 -2.43 10.46
C ARG A 352 -89.63 -2.41 11.73
N ILE A 353 -90.35 -1.33 12.02
CA ILE A 353 -91.65 -1.40 12.71
C ILE A 353 -92.65 -0.52 11.98
N HIS A 354 -93.77 -1.17 11.67
CA HIS A 354 -94.95 -0.72 10.97
C HIS A 354 -95.83 0.08 11.95
N ILE A 355 -96.24 1.28 11.57
CA ILE A 355 -97.37 1.99 12.20
C ILE A 355 -98.20 2.59 11.08
N GLU A 356 -99.38 2.02 10.86
CA GLU A 356 -100.51 2.67 10.22
C GLU A 356 -101.66 2.58 11.23
N TRP A 357 -102.17 3.75 11.61
CA TRP A 357 -103.38 3.91 12.42
C TRP A 357 -104.57 3.87 11.47
N ASP A 358 -105.67 3.24 11.88
CA ASP A 358 -107.01 3.83 11.79
C ASP A 358 -108.00 2.98 12.60
N ASP A 359 -108.77 3.70 13.43
CA ASP A 359 -110.07 3.41 14.08
C ASP A 359 -110.29 2.20 15.00
#